data_AF-A0A3N1NZC6-F1
#
_entry.id   AF-A0A3N1NZC6-F1
#
_cell.length_a   1.000
_cell.length_b   1.000
_cell.length_c   1.000
_cell.angle_alpha   90.00
_cell.angle_beta   90.00
_cell.angle_gamma   90.00
#
_symmetry.space_group_name_H-M   'P 1'
#
loop_
_entity.id
_entity.type
_entity.pdbx_description
1 polymer ?
#
loop_
_entity_poly.entity_id
_entity_poly.type
_entity_poly.pdbx_seq_one_letter_code
_entity_poly.pdbx_strand_id
1 'polypeptide(L)'
;MTIKSVEQAYNIFFVFSFLAVTGCSNGQAEDTVSPYDRVCSIYEEELDGKASAGPATFQKLSDRLSQEVPELEEQLNHLTNFPKEEFYPALKSMAEHHTGKAWECKFIKNRYKR
;
A
#
# COMPACT_ATOMS: atom_id res chain seq x y z
N MET A 1 -69.27 -27.77 11.34
CA MET A 1 -68.02 -28.44 10.94
C MET A 1 -66.88 -27.51 11.37
N THR A 2 -66.53 -27.54 12.66
CA THR A 2 -65.45 -28.30 13.32
C THR A 2 -64.23 -27.41 13.53
N ILE A 3 -64.04 -27.09 14.81
CA ILE A 3 -62.92 -26.42 15.46
C ILE A 3 -61.63 -27.24 15.31
N LYS A 4 -60.49 -26.56 15.11
CA LYS A 4 -59.13 -26.95 15.55
C LYS A 4 -58.40 -25.63 15.86
N SER A 5 -58.36 -25.11 17.09
CA SER A 5 -57.49 -25.47 18.22
C SER A 5 -56.22 -26.25 17.87
N VAL A 6 -55.07 -25.64 18.19
CA VAL A 6 -53.81 -26.15 18.77
C VAL A 6 -52.77 -25.04 18.50
N GLU A 7 -52.61 -24.06 19.40
CA GLU A 7 -51.59 -24.06 20.45
C GLU A 7 -50.20 -24.53 19.99
N GLN A 8 -49.28 -23.58 19.78
CA GLN A 8 -47.94 -23.73 20.33
C GLN A 8 -47.29 -22.36 20.52
N ALA A 9 -47.38 -21.92 21.78
CA ALA A 9 -46.44 -20.97 22.34
C ALA A 9 -45.04 -21.60 22.33
N TYR A 10 -44.07 -20.89 21.77
CA TYR A 10 -42.68 -21.02 22.22
C TYR A 10 -42.11 -19.64 22.51
N ASN A 11 -42.09 -19.38 23.80
CA ASN A 11 -41.17 -18.54 24.57
C ASN A 11 -39.80 -18.41 23.86
N ILE A 12 -39.36 -17.18 23.56
CA ILE A 12 -38.51 -16.35 24.42
C ILE A 12 -37.04 -16.84 24.49
N PHE A 13 -36.13 -15.85 24.40
CA PHE A 13 -34.70 -15.89 24.72
C PHE A 13 -33.80 -16.67 23.75
N PHE A 14 -33.19 -15.95 22.79
CA PHE A 14 -31.81 -16.25 22.46
C PHE A 14 -30.94 -15.03 22.75
N VAL A 15 -30.07 -15.25 23.73
CA VAL A 15 -29.18 -14.34 24.41
C VAL A 15 -28.24 -13.67 23.42
N PHE A 16 -28.13 -12.35 23.54
CA PHE A 16 -27.05 -11.53 23.03
C PHE A 16 -25.77 -11.91 23.79
N SER A 17 -25.12 -13.01 23.40
CA SER A 17 -23.81 -13.38 23.92
C SER A 17 -22.76 -12.75 23.04
N PHE A 18 -22.26 -11.62 23.53
CA PHE A 18 -20.94 -11.08 23.26
C PHE A 18 -19.93 -12.23 23.14
N LEU A 19 -19.53 -12.54 21.91
CA LEU A 19 -18.22 -13.12 21.65
C LEU A 19 -17.20 -12.01 21.88
N ALA A 20 -16.92 -11.77 23.16
CA ALA A 20 -15.66 -11.19 23.58
C ALA A 20 -14.57 -12.19 23.18
N VAL A 21 -14.08 -12.07 21.96
CA VAL A 21 -12.77 -12.60 21.59
C VAL A 21 -11.77 -11.76 22.39
N THR A 22 -11.44 -12.24 23.59
CA THR A 22 -10.14 -12.00 24.21
C THR A 22 -9.11 -12.71 23.35
N GLY A 23 -8.79 -12.10 22.21
CA GLY A 23 -7.58 -12.35 21.45
C GLY A 23 -6.48 -11.54 22.09
N CYS A 24 -5.47 -12.25 22.58
CA CYS A 24 -4.29 -11.74 23.26
C CYS A 24 -3.69 -10.49 22.61
N SER A 25 -3.16 -9.65 23.49
CA SER A 25 -2.11 -8.67 23.22
C SER A 25 -1.19 -9.09 22.07
N ASN A 26 -1.23 -8.32 20.99
CA ASN A 26 -0.02 -7.76 20.43
C ASN A 26 -0.40 -6.39 19.90
N GLY A 27 0.23 -5.36 20.46
CA GLY A 27 0.27 -4.06 19.82
C GLY A 27 0.93 -4.25 18.47
N GLN A 28 0.12 -4.45 17.43
CA GLN A 28 0.53 -4.19 16.08
C GLN A 28 0.52 -2.67 15.96
N ALA A 29 1.61 -2.05 16.41
CA ALA A 29 2.13 -0.94 15.65
C ALA A 29 2.46 -1.53 14.27
N GLU A 30 1.45 -1.64 13.40
CA GLU A 30 1.69 -1.71 11.98
C GLU A 30 2.36 -0.39 11.64
N ASP A 31 3.69 -0.40 11.71
CA ASP A 31 4.55 0.54 11.02
C ASP A 31 4.19 0.38 9.54
N THR A 32 3.11 1.06 9.13
CA THR A 32 2.52 0.92 7.81
C THR A 32 3.54 1.54 6.86
N VAL A 33 4.38 0.70 6.26
CA VAL A 33 5.41 1.12 5.31
C VAL A 33 4.70 1.97 4.27
N SER A 34 5.16 3.22 4.11
CA SER A 34 4.52 4.13 3.17
C SER A 34 4.62 3.56 1.76
N PRO A 35 3.60 3.73 0.89
CA PRO A 35 3.74 3.33 -0.52
C PRO A 35 4.96 3.97 -1.18
N TYR A 36 5.36 5.18 -0.75
CA TYR A 36 6.58 5.84 -1.20
C TYR A 36 7.86 5.14 -0.77
N ASP A 37 7.87 4.57 0.45
CA ASP A 37 9.00 3.77 0.93
C ASP A 37 9.11 2.48 0.11
N ARG A 38 7.96 1.87 -0.24
CA ARG A 38 7.96 0.70 -1.12
C ARG A 38 8.49 1.02 -2.52
N VAL A 39 8.10 2.17 -3.09
CA VAL A 39 8.68 2.66 -4.36
C VAL A 39 10.20 2.77 -4.24
N CYS A 40 10.71 3.35 -3.16
CA CYS A 40 12.15 3.46 -2.94
C CYS A 40 12.84 2.09 -2.92
N SER A 41 12.29 1.12 -2.18
CA SER A 41 12.83 -0.23 -2.10
C SER A 41 12.82 -0.95 -3.45
N ILE A 42 11.73 -0.86 -4.22
CA ILE A 42 11.65 -1.50 -5.55
C ILE A 42 12.72 -0.94 -6.50
N TYR A 43 12.94 0.37 -6.48
CA TYR A 43 14.01 0.99 -7.28
C TYR A 43 15.40 0.49 -6.87
N GLU A 44 15.67 0.39 -5.58
CA GLU A 44 16.94 -0.12 -5.06
C GLU A 44 17.13 -1.60 -5.45
N GLU A 45 16.15 -2.46 -5.19
CA GLU A 45 16.19 -3.89 -5.49
C GLU A 45 16.42 -4.18 -6.99
N GLU A 46 15.78 -3.42 -7.88
CA GLU A 46 15.86 -3.66 -9.33
C GLU A 46 17.05 -3.01 -10.01
N LEU A 47 17.57 -1.90 -9.46
CA LEU A 47 18.58 -1.08 -10.14
C LEU A 47 19.92 -1.01 -9.40
N ASP A 48 20.03 -1.52 -8.17
CA ASP A 48 21.30 -1.55 -7.44
C ASP A 48 22.35 -2.39 -8.17
N GLY A 49 23.60 -1.94 -8.11
CA GLY A 49 24.72 -2.52 -8.86
C GLY A 49 24.62 -2.37 -10.40
N LYS A 50 23.53 -1.83 -10.95
CA LYS A 50 23.33 -1.68 -12.40
C LYS A 50 23.63 -0.26 -12.87
N ALA A 51 24.86 -0.08 -13.37
CA ALA A 51 25.31 1.17 -13.97
C ALA A 51 24.47 1.58 -15.20
N SER A 52 24.05 0.61 -16.02
CA SER A 52 23.14 0.81 -17.15
C SER A 52 22.07 -0.27 -17.14
N ALA A 53 20.85 0.09 -16.74
CA ALA A 53 19.70 -0.81 -16.79
C ALA A 53 19.16 -0.88 -18.23
N GLY A 54 19.06 -2.08 -18.78
CA GLY A 54 18.46 -2.29 -20.09
C GLY A 54 16.93 -2.29 -20.05
N PRO A 55 16.25 -2.32 -21.22
CA PRO A 55 14.79 -2.29 -21.31
C PRO A 55 14.10 -3.35 -20.44
N ALA A 56 14.65 -4.56 -20.37
CA ALA A 56 14.08 -5.64 -19.56
C ALA A 56 14.05 -5.34 -18.05
N THR A 57 15.06 -4.61 -17.53
CA THR A 57 15.07 -4.21 -16.12
C THR A 57 14.05 -3.12 -15.84
N PHE A 58 13.86 -2.17 -16.77
CA PHE A 58 12.83 -1.14 -16.63
C PHE A 58 11.41 -1.70 -16.78
N GLN A 59 11.21 -2.71 -17.64
CA GLN A 59 9.93 -3.41 -17.71
C GLN A 59 9.61 -4.08 -16.38
N LYS A 60 10.57 -4.84 -15.81
CA LYS A 60 10.40 -5.48 -14.50
C LYS A 60 10.13 -4.48 -13.39
N LEU A 61 10.83 -3.33 -13.39
CA LEU A 61 10.58 -2.23 -12.47
C LEU A 61 9.14 -1.74 -12.57
N SER A 62 8.66 -1.47 -13.80
CA SER A 62 7.30 -1.01 -14.05
C SER A 62 6.25 -2.02 -13.58
N ASP A 63 6.43 -3.30 -13.94
CA ASP A 63 5.50 -4.37 -13.57
C ASP A 63 5.38 -4.50 -12.05
N ARG A 64 6.50 -4.41 -11.33
CA ARG A 64 6.52 -4.46 -9.87
C ARG A 64 5.86 -3.24 -9.24
N LEU A 65 6.07 -2.04 -9.78
CA LEU A 65 5.41 -0.84 -9.26
C LEU A 65 3.88 -0.93 -9.39
N SER A 66 3.37 -1.39 -10.53
CA SER A 66 1.91 -1.58 -10.71
C SER A 66 1.33 -2.68 -9.81
N GLN A 67 2.10 -3.75 -9.54
CA GLN A 67 1.63 -4.85 -8.70
C GLN A 67 1.68 -4.55 -7.20
N GLU A 68 2.75 -3.90 -6.75
CA GLU A 68 3.05 -3.75 -5.32
C GLU A 68 2.66 -2.39 -4.75
N VAL A 69 2.48 -1.39 -5.62
CA VAL A 69 2.07 -0.03 -5.23
C VAL A 69 0.97 0.50 -6.18
N PRO A 70 -0.14 -0.26 -6.35
CA PRO A 70 -1.21 0.11 -7.28
C PRO A 70 -1.84 1.48 -6.95
N GLU A 71 -1.83 1.91 -5.69
CA GLU A 71 -2.36 3.19 -5.24
C GLU A 71 -1.59 4.42 -5.76
N LEU A 72 -0.35 4.22 -6.24
CA LEU A 72 0.48 5.27 -6.83
C LEU A 72 0.67 5.11 -8.35
N GLU A 73 0.04 4.12 -8.99
CA GLU A 73 0.30 3.79 -10.40
C GLU A 73 0.07 5.00 -11.32
N GLU A 74 -1.06 5.69 -11.17
CA GLU A 74 -1.39 6.87 -11.97
C GLU A 74 -0.36 7.98 -11.78
N GLN A 75 -0.02 8.30 -10.53
CA GLN A 75 0.92 9.36 -10.19
C GLN A 75 2.33 9.03 -10.67
N LEU A 76 2.79 7.79 -10.50
CA LEU A 76 4.10 7.35 -10.97
C LEU A 76 4.18 7.41 -12.50
N ASN A 77 3.11 7.03 -13.22
CA ASN A 77 3.02 7.17 -14.67
C ASN A 77 3.07 8.62 -15.13
N HIS A 78 2.53 9.56 -14.36
CA HIS A 78 2.70 10.99 -14.67
C HIS A 78 4.13 11.46 -14.43
N LEU A 79 4.73 11.05 -13.31
CA LEU A 79 6.09 11.43 -12.94
C LEU A 79 7.14 10.91 -13.93
N THR A 80 6.95 9.73 -14.54
CA THR A 80 7.91 9.19 -15.53
C THR A 80 8.04 10.05 -16.79
N ASN A 81 7.09 10.95 -17.06
CA ASN A 81 7.19 11.92 -18.16
C ASN A 81 8.05 13.14 -17.82
N PHE A 82 8.43 13.32 -16.55
CA PHE A 82 9.25 14.45 -16.15
C PHE A 82 10.68 14.25 -16.64
N PRO A 83 11.42 15.36 -16.85
CA PRO A 83 12.88 15.30 -16.91
C PRO A 83 13.44 14.53 -15.72
N LYS A 84 14.54 13.81 -15.95
CA LYS A 84 15.19 12.97 -14.93
C LYS A 84 15.52 13.75 -13.66
N GLU A 85 15.92 15.00 -13.82
CA GLU A 85 16.30 15.93 -12.77
C GLU A 85 15.09 16.37 -11.93
N GLU A 86 13.89 16.30 -12.49
CA GLU A 86 12.62 16.70 -11.84
C GLU A 86 11.85 15.53 -11.24
N PHE A 87 12.12 14.29 -11.69
CA PHE A 87 11.46 13.09 -11.18
C PHE A 87 11.57 12.95 -9.65
N TYR A 88 12.80 13.02 -9.11
CA TYR A 88 13.01 12.85 -7.66
C TYR A 88 12.42 14.00 -6.83
N PRO A 89 12.65 15.29 -7.15
CA PRO A 89 12.00 16.39 -6.45
C PRO A 89 10.46 16.28 -6.42
N ALA A 90 9.85 15.89 -7.54
CA ALA A 90 8.40 15.74 -7.63
C ALA A 90 7.87 14.56 -6.79
N LEU A 91 8.52 13.39 -6.88
CA LEU A 91 8.19 12.23 -6.05
C LEU A 91 8.30 12.56 -4.56
N LYS A 92 9.36 13.27 -4.16
CA LYS A 92 9.56 13.71 -2.78
C LYS A 92 8.46 14.65 -2.33
N SER A 93 8.16 15.70 -3.10
CA SER A 93 7.10 16.64 -2.75
C SER A 93 5.75 15.96 -2.58
N MET A 94 5.45 14.97 -3.43
CA MET A 94 4.22 14.19 -3.33
C MET A 94 4.18 13.34 -2.06
N ALA A 95 5.27 12.64 -1.74
CA ALA A 95 5.38 11.83 -0.52
C ALA A 95 5.19 12.68 0.75
N GLU A 96 5.87 13.82 0.83
CA GLU A 96 5.79 14.72 1.98
C GLU A 96 4.40 15.35 2.12
N HIS A 97 3.76 15.69 0.99
CA HIS A 97 2.39 16.20 0.98
C HIS A 97 1.37 15.17 1.45
N HIS A 98 1.43 13.94 0.94
CA HIS A 98 0.46 12.89 1.28
C HIS A 98 0.62 12.35 2.70
N THR A 99 1.86 12.24 3.19
CA THR A 99 2.13 11.66 4.51
C THR A 99 2.17 12.70 5.63
N GLY A 100 2.34 13.98 5.29
CA GLY A 100 2.60 15.05 6.26
C GLY A 100 3.93 14.92 7.01
N LYS A 101 4.83 14.04 6.54
CA LYS A 101 6.13 13.74 7.14
C LYS A 101 7.23 14.03 6.13
N ALA A 102 8.41 14.36 6.62
CA ALA A 102 9.60 14.44 5.77
C ALA A 102 9.90 13.07 5.16
N TRP A 103 10.23 13.04 3.87
CA TRP A 103 10.47 11.80 3.13
C TRP A 103 11.72 11.91 2.26
N GLU A 104 12.47 10.82 2.15
CA GLU A 104 13.73 10.80 1.41
C GLU A 104 14.05 9.40 0.89
N CYS A 105 14.25 9.27 -0.42
CA CYS A 105 14.81 8.06 -1.02
C CYS A 105 16.23 8.32 -1.54
N LYS A 106 17.24 7.96 -0.75
CA LYS A 106 18.66 8.20 -1.08
C LYS A 106 19.07 7.54 -2.40
N PHE A 107 18.55 6.34 -2.68
CA PHE A 107 18.88 5.59 -3.88
C PHE A 107 18.43 6.33 -5.14
N ILE A 108 17.12 6.64 -5.24
CA ILE A 108 16.54 7.37 -6.37
C ILE A 108 17.19 8.75 -6.51
N LYS A 109 17.37 9.49 -5.41
CA LYS A 109 18.07 10.78 -5.41
C LYS A 109 19.45 10.69 -6.04
N ASN A 110 20.26 9.72 -5.62
CA ASN A 110 21.63 9.60 -6.12
C ASN A 110 21.68 9.17 -7.59
N ARG A 111 20.72 8.34 -8.02
CA ARG A 111 20.62 7.88 -9.40
C ARG A 111 20.24 9.00 -10.38
N TYR A 112 19.41 9.95 -9.95
CA TYR A 112 18.94 11.08 -10.75
C TYR A 112 19.69 12.41 -10.49
N LYS A 113 20.69 12.40 -9.62
CA LYS A 113 21.61 13.53 -9.38
C LYS A 113 22.82 13.56 -10.33
N ARG A 114 23.02 12.50 -11.11
CA ARG A 114 24.21 12.31 -11.96
C ARG A 114 23.94 12.71 -13.39
#